data_AF-A0A0F7VMG8-F1
#
_entry.id   AF-A0A0F7VMG8-F1
#
_cell.length_a   1.000
_cell.length_b   1.000
_cell.length_c   1.000
_cell.angle_alpha   90.00
_cell.angle_beta   90.00
_cell.angle_gamma   90.00
#
_symmetry.space_group_name_H-M   'P 1'
#
loop_
_entity.id
_entity.type
_entity.pdbx_description
1 polymer ?
#
loop_
_entity_poly.entity_id
_entity_poly.type
_entity_poly.pdbx_seq_one_letter_code
_entity_poly.pdbx_strand_id
1 'polypeptide(L)'
;MTERQAPDYISFADAAALIVNRGIAGSMTPRGLRHMAIARSNKKVPAEQRWPFGDGPDQEPYLIAGKTRMMRTKVLLDYLEKYPPTGRGPARRPRDPASAQ
;
A
#
# COMPACT_ATOMS: atom_id res chain seq x y z
N MET A 1 19.34 -19.78 1.54
CA MET A 1 18.80 -18.55 0.90
C MET A 1 18.82 -17.47 1.97
N THR A 2 19.64 -16.44 1.82
CA THR A 2 19.77 -15.39 2.84
C THR A 2 18.43 -14.68 2.96
N GLU A 3 17.71 -14.88 4.07
CA GLU A 3 16.57 -14.07 4.45
C GLU A 3 17.06 -12.63 4.52
N ARG A 4 16.83 -11.85 3.46
CA ARG A 4 16.97 -10.40 3.54
C ARG A 4 15.87 -9.94 4.48
N GLN A 5 16.21 -9.82 5.76
CA GLN A 5 15.34 -9.21 6.75
C GLN A 5 14.92 -7.86 6.18
N ALA A 6 13.61 -7.70 6.01
CA ALA A 6 13.08 -6.42 5.55
C ALA A 6 13.46 -5.37 6.60
N PRO A 7 13.82 -4.14 6.21
CA PRO A 7 14.18 -3.11 7.16
C PRO A 7 13.02 -2.87 8.14
N ASP A 8 13.30 -2.50 9.39
CA ASP A 8 12.26 -2.25 10.40
C ASP A 8 11.28 -1.17 9.95
N TYR A 9 11.77 -0.18 9.20
CA TYR A 9 11.01 0.91 8.63
C TYR A 9 11.22 1.00 7.13
N ILE A 10 10.16 1.31 6.40
CA ILE A 10 10.16 1.34 4.94
C ILE A 10 9.45 2.57 4.40
N SER A 11 10.00 3.16 3.33
CA SER A 11 9.37 4.28 2.65
C SER A 11 8.17 3.81 1.82
N PHE A 12 7.27 4.71 1.42
CA PHE A 12 6.23 4.38 0.45
C PHE A 12 6.77 3.86 -0.88
N ALA A 13 7.98 4.27 -1.28
CA ALA A 13 8.57 3.83 -2.54
C ALA A 13 9.03 2.38 -2.45
N ASP A 14 9.81 2.07 -1.42
CA ASP A 14 10.33 0.72 -1.18
C ASP A 14 9.20 -0.25 -0.82
N ALA A 15 8.19 0.22 -0.08
CA ALA A 15 7.01 -0.58 0.26
C ALA A 15 6.26 -1.04 -0.98
N ALA A 16 6.07 -0.17 -1.98
CA ALA A 16 5.42 -0.56 -3.23
C ALA A 16 6.17 -1.69 -3.94
N ALA A 17 7.51 -1.61 -3.99
CA ALA A 17 8.33 -2.68 -4.56
C ALA A 17 8.24 -3.97 -3.73
N LEU A 18 8.29 -3.87 -2.40
CA LEU A 18 8.18 -5.01 -1.49
C LEU A 18 6.85 -5.76 -1.64
N ILE A 19 5.74 -5.02 -1.78
CA ILE A 19 4.39 -5.56 -1.96
C ILE A 19 4.31 -6.44 -3.22
N VAL A 20 4.89 -5.97 -4.33
CA VAL A 20 4.93 -6.73 -5.59
C VAL A 20 5.84 -7.94 -5.46
N ASN A 21 7.03 -7.76 -4.87
CA ASN A 21 8.01 -8.83 -4.69
C ASN A 21 7.50 -9.97 -3.79
N ARG A 22 6.62 -9.65 -2.81
CA ARG A 22 5.95 -10.64 -1.95
C ARG A 22 4.68 -11.23 -2.56
N GLY A 23 4.27 -10.80 -3.76
CA GLY A 23 3.06 -11.29 -4.41
C GLY A 23 1.75 -10.83 -3.76
N ILE A 24 1.80 -9.85 -2.83
CA ILE A 24 0.61 -9.31 -2.15
C ILE A 24 -0.29 -8.58 -3.16
N ALA A 25 0.30 -7.95 -4.18
CA ALA A 25 -0.42 -7.37 -5.30
C ALA A 25 0.33 -7.60 -6.61
N GLY A 26 -0.40 -7.86 -7.71
CA GLY A 26 0.20 -8.06 -9.03
C GLY A 26 0.89 -6.83 -9.61
N SER A 27 0.53 -5.63 -9.13
CA SER A 27 1.28 -4.39 -9.39
C SER A 27 1.01 -3.38 -8.28
N MET A 28 2.03 -2.60 -7.91
CA MET A 28 1.89 -1.51 -6.96
C MET A 28 2.89 -0.40 -7.29
N THR A 29 2.41 0.84 -7.36
CA THR A 29 3.27 2.01 -7.51
C THR A 29 3.33 2.80 -6.20
N PRO A 30 4.39 3.59 -5.94
CA PRO A 30 4.46 4.42 -4.75
C PRO A 30 3.28 5.40 -4.64
N ARG A 31 2.84 5.95 -5.77
CA ARG A 31 1.65 6.81 -5.85
C ARG A 31 0.37 6.05 -5.55
N GLY A 32 0.23 4.84 -6.09
CA GLY A 32 -0.91 3.96 -5.83
C GLY A 32 -1.04 3.61 -4.35
N LEU A 33 0.09 3.25 -3.72
CA LEU A 33 0.14 2.96 -2.28
C LEU A 33 -0.25 4.18 -1.44
N ARG A 34 0.26 5.37 -1.78
CA ARG A 34 -0.14 6.63 -1.11
C ARG A 34 -1.63 6.93 -1.29
N HIS A 35 -2.17 6.72 -2.48
CA HIS A 35 -3.59 6.93 -2.75
C HIS A 35 -4.45 5.95 -1.94
N MET A 36 -4.05 4.68 -1.86
CA MET A 36 -4.72 3.69 -1.02
C MET A 36 -4.68 4.08 0.46
N ALA A 37 -3.51 4.50 0.96
CA ALA A 37 -3.38 4.98 2.33
C ALA A 37 -4.37 6.12 2.62
N ILE A 38 -4.42 7.14 1.76
CA ILE A 38 -5.36 8.27 1.90
C ILE A 38 -6.82 7.81 1.86
N ALA A 39 -7.17 6.95 0.90
CA ALA A 39 -8.53 6.42 0.76
C ALA A 39 -8.96 5.61 1.98
N ARG A 40 -8.05 4.82 2.55
CA ARG A 40 -8.28 3.95 3.71
C ARG A 40 -8.13 4.65 5.05
N SER A 41 -7.54 5.84 5.12
CA SER A 41 -7.49 6.68 6.34
C SER A 41 -8.80 7.41 6.64
N ASN A 42 -9.82 7.31 5.77
CA ASN A 42 -11.09 8.00 5.96
C ASN A 42 -11.87 7.42 7.15
N LYS A 43 -12.56 8.27 7.93
CA LYS A 43 -13.45 7.85 9.02
C LYS A 43 -14.62 6.97 8.58
N LYS A 44 -15.00 7.04 7.30
CA LYS A 44 -16.02 6.18 6.68
C LYS A 44 -15.58 4.72 6.51
N VAL A 45 -14.28 4.46 6.58
CA VAL A 45 -13.73 3.10 6.52
C VAL A 45 -13.86 2.48 7.92
N PRO A 46 -14.35 1.24 8.04
CA PRO A 46 -14.41 0.52 9.31
C PRO A 46 -13.05 0.58 10.01
N ALA A 47 -13.04 0.78 11.33
CA ALA A 47 -11.80 0.95 12.10
C ALA A 47 -10.80 -0.19 11.84
N GLU A 48 -11.32 -1.42 11.73
CA GLU A 48 -10.52 -2.62 11.48
C GLU A 48 -9.83 -2.65 10.11
N GLN A 49 -10.41 -1.98 9.11
CA GLN A 49 -9.86 -1.90 7.74
C GLN A 49 -9.14 -0.56 7.49
N ARG A 50 -9.19 0.36 8.47
CA ARG A 50 -8.57 1.67 8.36
C ARG A 50 -7.07 1.51 8.16
N TRP A 51 -6.51 2.41 7.37
CA TRP A 51 -5.07 2.45 7.18
C TRP A 51 -4.37 2.57 8.55
N PRO A 52 -3.38 1.71 8.86
CA PRO A 52 -2.85 1.62 10.22
C PRO A 52 -1.87 2.74 10.57
N PHE A 53 -1.52 3.61 9.61
CA PHE A 53 -0.54 4.68 9.83
C PHE A 53 -1.16 6.08 9.74
N GLY A 54 -0.83 6.96 10.69
CA GLY A 54 -1.33 8.33 10.73
C GLY A 54 -1.36 8.90 12.14
N ASP A 55 -2.07 10.02 12.28
CA ASP A 55 -2.19 10.78 13.53
C ASP A 55 -3.55 10.52 14.22
N GLY A 56 -4.31 9.52 13.75
CA GLY A 56 -5.62 9.17 14.28
C GLY A 56 -5.55 8.24 15.50
N PRO A 57 -6.69 8.07 16.21
CA PRO A 57 -6.80 7.04 17.24
C PRO A 57 -6.58 5.66 16.61
N ASP A 58 -5.79 4.83 17.30
CA ASP A 58 -5.40 3.47 16.89
C ASP A 58 -4.55 3.39 15.60
N GLN A 59 -3.91 4.50 15.20
CA GLN A 59 -2.93 4.52 14.13
C GLN A 59 -1.51 4.65 14.67
N GLU A 60 -0.55 3.96 14.05
CA GLU A 60 0.87 4.13 14.33
C GLU A 60 1.38 5.38 13.59
N PRO A 61 2.09 6.30 14.27
CA PRO A 61 2.61 7.48 13.62
C PRO A 61 3.69 7.10 12.60
N TYR A 62 3.78 7.89 11.52
CA TYR A 62 4.88 7.75 10.58
C TYR A 62 6.20 8.16 11.23
N LEU A 63 7.25 7.35 11.05
CA LEU A 63 8.60 7.81 11.31
C LEU A 63 9.00 8.80 10.21
N ILE A 64 9.55 9.95 10.59
CA ILE A 64 10.01 10.97 9.65
C ILE A 64 11.53 10.89 9.52
N ALA A 65 12.01 10.42 8.38
CA ALA A 65 13.44 10.42 8.03
C ALA A 65 13.71 11.57 7.05
N GLY A 66 14.22 12.69 7.57
CA GLY A 66 14.37 13.93 6.80
C GLY A 66 13.01 14.49 6.35
N LYS A 67 12.66 14.31 5.08
CA LYS A 67 11.35 14.70 4.50
C LYS A 67 10.47 13.50 4.15
N THR A 68 10.95 12.29 4.36
CA THR A 68 10.28 11.05 3.94
C THR A 68 9.50 10.44 5.10
N ARG A 69 8.22 10.14 4.86
CA ARG A 69 7.40 9.34 5.76
C ARG A 69 7.73 7.86 5.58
N MET A 70 8.10 7.24 6.69
CA MET A 70 8.46 5.84 6.82
C MET A 70 7.40 5.12 7.65
N MET A 71 7.12 3.87 7.30
CA MET A 71 6.15 3.00 7.95
C MET A 71 6.88 1.83 8.59
N ARG A 72 6.42 1.35 9.74
CA ARG A 72 6.95 0.12 10.32
C ARG A 72 6.59 -1.04 9.40
N THR A 73 7.60 -1.74 8.90
CA THR A 73 7.43 -2.72 7.82
C THR A 73 6.53 -3.88 8.25
N LYS A 74 6.72 -4.38 9.48
CA LYS A 74 5.91 -5.47 10.02
C LYS A 74 4.42 -5.12 10.05
N VAL A 75 4.07 -3.96 10.62
CA VAL A 75 2.67 -3.50 10.73
C VAL A 75 2.05 -3.30 9.35
N LEU A 76 2.82 -2.77 8.40
CA LEU A 76 2.36 -2.61 7.02
C LEU A 76 2.05 -3.96 6.38
N LEU A 77 2.94 -4.94 6.51
CA LEU A 77 2.76 -6.26 5.91
C LEU A 77 1.59 -7.02 6.54
N ASP A 78 1.52 -7.06 7.87
CA ASP A 78 0.42 -7.70 8.60
C ASP A 78 -0.94 -7.11 8.17
N TYR A 79 -1.01 -5.79 8.02
CA TYR A 79 -2.21 -5.10 7.52
C TYR A 79 -2.56 -5.50 6.07
N LEU A 80 -1.58 -5.55 5.17
CA LEU A 80 -1.80 -5.86 3.76
C LEU A 80 -2.09 -7.34 3.50
N GLU A 81 -1.58 -8.24 4.33
CA GLU A 81 -1.94 -9.66 4.30
C GLU A 81 -3.40 -9.85 4.71
N LYS A 82 -3.86 -9.11 5.73
CA LYS A 82 -5.27 -9.15 6.18
C LYS A 82 -6.22 -8.42 5.23
N TYR A 83 -5.79 -7.28 4.70
CA TYR A 83 -6.58 -6.41 3.83
C TYR A 83 -5.81 -6.04 2.56
N PRO A 84 -5.63 -6.99 1.64
CA PRO A 84 -4.86 -6.76 0.42
C PRO A 84 -5.44 -5.60 -0.40
N PRO A 85 -4.60 -4.91 -1.19
CA PRO A 85 -5.06 -3.89 -2.11
C PRO A 85 -6.09 -4.46 -3.09
N THR A 86 -7.34 -4.00 -3.00
CA THR A 86 -8.42 -4.42 -3.90
C THR A 86 -8.51 -3.47 -5.10
N GLY A 87 -7.90 -3.88 -6.22
CA GLY A 87 -8.02 -3.25 -7.55
C GLY A 87 -6.65 -2.99 -8.19
N ARG A 88 -6.37 -3.33 -9.45
CA ARG A 88 -7.11 -3.98 -10.55
C ARG A 88 -6.17 -5.06 -11.07
N GLY A 89 -6.69 -6.20 -11.53
CA GLY A 89 -5.93 -7.09 -12.41
C GLY A 89 -5.30 -6.31 -13.58
N PRO A 90 -4.35 -6.92 -14.31
CA PRO A 90 -3.52 -6.27 -15.32
C PRO A 90 -4.34 -5.31 -16.20
N ALA A 91 -3.77 -4.13 -16.45
CA ALA A 91 -4.30 -2.98 -17.17
C ALA A 91 -5.68 -3.18 -17.84
N ARG A 92 -6.63 -2.26 -17.59
CA ARG A 92 -7.77 -2.05 -18.50
C ARG A 92 -7.21 -2.14 -19.93
N ARG A 93 -7.62 -3.19 -20.67
CA ARG A 93 -7.34 -3.28 -22.11
C ARG A 93 -7.70 -1.92 -22.72
N PRO A 94 -6.93 -1.42 -23.71
CA PRO A 94 -7.32 -0.22 -24.43
C PRO A 94 -8.78 -0.37 -24.84
N ARG A 95 -9.64 0.64 -24.56
CA ARG A 95 -10.94 0.69 -25.20
C ARG A 95 -10.64 0.90 -26.67
N ASP A 96 -10.75 -0.16 -27.46
CA ASP A 96 -10.69 -0.09 -28.91
C ASP A 96 -11.88 0.76 -29.38
N PRO A 97 -11.67 1.95 -29.96
CA PRO A 97 -12.75 2.77 -30.49
C PRO A 97 -13.00 2.36 -31.94
N ALA A 98 -13.45 1.13 -32.18
CA ALA A 98 -13.71 0.65 -33.55
C ALA A 98 -14.78 -0.44 -33.57
N SER A 99 -16.03 -0.08 -33.22
CA SER A 99 -17.22 -0.84 -33.61
C SER A 99 -18.44 0.07 -33.50
N ALA A 100 -18.52 1.01 -34.43
CA ALA A 100 -19.78 1.59 -34.88
C ALA A 100 -19.75 1.48 -36.41
N GLN A 101 -20.27 0.36 -36.91
CA GLN A 101 -20.77 0.25 -38.27
C GLN A 101 -22.29 0.25 -38.18
#